data_AF-A0A259E3I7-F1
#
_entry.id   AF-A0A259E3I7-F1
#
_cell.length_a   1.000
_cell.length_b   1.000
_cell.length_c   1.000
_cell.angle_alpha   90.00
_cell.angle_beta   90.00
_cell.angle_gamma   90.00
#
_symmetry.space_group_name_H-M   'P 1'
#
loop_
_entity.id
_entity.type
_entity.pdbx_description
1 polymer ?
#
loop_
_entity_poly.entity_id
_entity_poly.type
_entity_poly.pdbx_seq_one_letter_code
_entity_poly.pdbx_strand_id
1 'polypeptide(L)'
;MAETYCYLMMRTDMPSLGRGKALAHAHHAGSHLTWTLAVEPLLRGETVPQHVMEWHASGAGFGVCAAIGGNDQMPLATLHAVVAAAAELGQHSGIVYDPTYPHLVDEETFGLLDPSRFTMEAKRVAGGYVTFRREATAAWVLGDKEKLSVLLRRFDLVPND
;
A
#
# COMPACT_ATOMS: atom_id res chain seq x y z
N MET A 1 -17.70 18.03 12.69
CA MET A 1 -16.27 17.75 12.43
C MET A 1 -16.21 16.80 11.25
N ALA A 2 -15.28 17.01 10.34
CA ALA A 2 -15.01 16.09 9.23
C ALA A 2 -14.70 14.69 9.77
N GLU A 3 -15.41 13.66 9.29
CA GLU A 3 -15.14 12.27 9.67
C GLU A 3 -13.85 11.83 8.97
N THR A 4 -12.80 11.53 9.76
CA THR A 4 -11.53 11.02 9.21
C THR A 4 -11.66 9.52 8.95
N TYR A 5 -11.30 9.09 7.76
CA TYR A 5 -11.41 7.71 7.30
C TYR A 5 -10.12 7.25 6.62
N CYS A 6 -9.86 5.94 6.64
CA CYS A 6 -8.66 5.35 6.05
C CYS A 6 -9.04 4.23 5.07
N TYR A 7 -8.51 4.32 3.85
CA TYR A 7 -8.59 3.26 2.86
C TYR A 7 -7.21 2.63 2.63
N LEU A 8 -7.15 1.31 2.62
CA LEU A 8 -6.00 0.54 2.15
C LEU A 8 -6.30 0.00 0.75
N MET A 9 -5.38 0.17 -0.17
CA MET A 9 -5.48 -0.36 -1.52
C MET A 9 -4.38 -1.40 -1.72
N MET A 10 -4.78 -2.60 -2.11
CA MET A 10 -3.88 -3.72 -2.34
C MET A 10 -3.74 -3.96 -3.84
N ARG A 11 -2.52 -4.17 -4.34
CA ARG A 11 -2.37 -4.59 -5.74
C ARG A 11 -3.00 -5.96 -5.96
N THR A 12 -3.73 -6.14 -7.03
CA THR A 12 -4.33 -7.44 -7.38
C THR A 12 -3.76 -8.05 -8.66
N ASP A 13 -2.91 -7.30 -9.36
CA ASP A 13 -2.19 -7.71 -10.58
C ASP A 13 -0.94 -8.54 -10.28
N MET A 14 -0.61 -8.77 -9.01
CA MET A 14 0.63 -9.45 -8.62
C MET A 14 0.39 -10.95 -8.40
N PRO A 15 0.98 -11.85 -9.23
CA PRO A 15 0.69 -13.29 -9.17
C PRO A 15 1.04 -13.94 -7.83
N SER A 16 2.07 -13.45 -7.15
CA SER A 16 2.53 -14.01 -5.88
C SER A 16 1.87 -13.36 -4.65
N LEU A 17 0.93 -12.41 -4.83
CA LEU A 17 0.16 -11.76 -3.75
C LEU A 17 -1.21 -12.42 -3.53
N GLY A 18 -1.19 -13.66 -3.02
CA GLY A 18 -2.43 -14.36 -2.64
C GLY A 18 -3.10 -13.79 -1.38
N ARG A 19 -4.29 -14.29 -1.04
CA ARG A 19 -5.12 -13.83 0.10
C ARG A 19 -4.33 -13.67 1.41
N GLY A 20 -3.56 -14.69 1.81
CA GLY A 20 -2.79 -14.64 3.06
C GLY A 20 -1.71 -13.55 3.06
N LYS A 21 -1.04 -13.34 1.92
CA LYS A 21 -0.06 -12.26 1.78
C LYS A 21 -0.75 -10.90 1.74
N ALA A 22 -1.89 -10.77 1.06
CA ALA A 22 -2.64 -9.52 1.04
C ALA A 22 -2.97 -9.02 2.46
N LEU A 23 -3.33 -9.91 3.39
CA LEU A 23 -3.52 -9.56 4.80
C LEU A 23 -2.24 -9.06 5.48
N ALA A 24 -1.11 -9.72 5.24
CA ALA A 24 0.19 -9.28 5.78
C ALA A 24 0.57 -7.90 5.24
N HIS A 25 0.37 -7.65 3.95
CA HIS A 25 0.66 -6.34 3.36
C HIS A 25 -0.36 -5.25 3.77
N ALA A 26 -1.61 -5.61 4.07
CA ALA A 26 -2.55 -4.68 4.71
C ALA A 26 -2.05 -4.26 6.11
N HIS A 27 -1.55 -5.20 6.90
CA HIS A 27 -0.88 -4.88 8.17
C HIS A 27 0.36 -3.98 7.95
N HIS A 28 1.20 -4.29 6.96
CA HIS A 28 2.34 -3.43 6.62
C HIS A 28 1.90 -2.01 6.22
N ALA A 29 0.78 -1.87 5.52
CA ALA A 29 0.23 -0.57 5.15
C ALA A 29 -0.25 0.24 6.36
N GLY A 30 -0.97 -0.38 7.30
CA GLY A 30 -1.35 0.27 8.55
C GLY A 30 -0.14 0.68 9.40
N SER A 31 0.87 -0.17 9.49
CA SER A 31 2.13 0.13 10.18
C SER A 31 2.90 1.26 9.49
N HIS A 32 2.95 1.26 8.16
CA HIS A 32 3.58 2.34 7.38
C HIS A 32 2.86 3.67 7.56
N LEU A 33 1.52 3.70 7.55
CA LEU A 33 0.73 4.89 7.83
C LEU A 33 1.08 5.46 9.20
N THR A 34 1.06 4.61 10.24
CA THR A 34 1.36 5.02 11.62
C THR A 34 2.79 5.54 11.75
N TRP A 35 3.75 4.87 11.11
CA TRP A 35 5.13 5.34 11.07
C TRP A 35 5.23 6.72 10.42
N THR A 36 4.70 6.89 9.21
CA THR A 36 4.81 8.12 8.42
C THR A 36 4.11 9.31 9.07
N LEU A 37 2.90 9.12 9.62
CA LEU A 37 2.11 10.25 10.11
C LEU A 37 2.31 10.55 11.59
N ALA A 38 2.73 9.56 12.39
CA ALA A 38 2.88 9.73 13.83
C ALA A 38 4.32 9.52 14.30
N VAL A 39 4.89 8.34 14.10
CA VAL A 39 6.17 7.98 14.76
C VAL A 39 7.35 8.79 14.21
N GLU A 40 7.52 8.86 12.89
CA GLU A 40 8.63 9.56 12.25
C GLU A 40 8.66 11.06 12.58
N PRO A 41 7.53 11.81 12.48
CA PRO A 41 7.48 13.21 12.93
C PRO A 41 7.86 13.38 14.41
N LEU A 42 7.32 12.53 15.30
CA LEU A 42 7.62 12.60 16.73
C LEU A 42 9.09 12.37 17.04
N LEU A 43 9.74 11.42 16.34
CA LEU A 43 11.19 11.18 16.48
C LEU A 43 12.04 12.37 16.01
N ARG A 44 11.51 13.20 15.10
CA ARG A 44 12.14 14.45 14.64
C ARG A 44 11.82 15.66 15.53
N GLY A 45 10.97 15.50 16.55
CA GLY A 45 10.49 16.60 17.39
C GLY A 45 9.43 17.47 16.72
N GLU A 46 8.77 16.97 15.66
CA GLU A 46 7.68 17.62 14.96
C GLU A 46 6.33 17.28 15.58
N THR A 47 5.29 18.05 15.24
CA THR A 47 3.92 17.79 15.68
C THR A 47 3.20 16.85 14.74
N VAL A 48 2.35 15.98 15.30
CA VAL A 48 1.42 15.14 14.53
C VAL A 48 0.15 15.93 14.22
N PRO A 49 -0.41 15.86 13.00
CA PRO A 49 -1.67 16.52 12.70
C PRO A 49 -2.79 16.11 13.68
N GLN A 50 -3.51 17.09 14.22
CA GLN A 50 -4.50 16.85 15.28
C GLN A 50 -5.56 15.81 14.90
N HIS A 51 -6.08 15.86 13.67
CA HIS A 51 -7.09 14.91 13.20
C HIS A 51 -6.56 13.47 13.13
N VAL A 52 -5.25 13.26 12.88
CA VAL A 52 -4.61 11.94 12.93
C VAL A 52 -4.57 11.42 14.36
N MET A 53 -4.21 12.28 15.32
CA MET A 53 -4.22 11.93 16.75
C MET A 53 -5.64 11.60 17.24
N GLU A 54 -6.64 12.40 16.85
CA GLU A 54 -8.05 12.16 17.18
C GLU A 54 -8.58 10.86 16.56
N TRP A 55 -8.19 10.57 15.31
CA TRP A 55 -8.53 9.32 14.64
C TRP A 55 -7.95 8.09 15.37
N HIS A 56 -6.69 8.15 15.81
CA HIS A 56 -6.10 7.10 16.64
C HIS A 56 -6.77 6.99 18.02
N ALA A 57 -7.01 8.12 18.70
CA ALA A 57 -7.55 8.16 20.06
C ALA A 57 -9.01 7.68 20.15
N SER A 58 -9.80 7.92 19.09
CA SER A 58 -11.21 7.47 19.02
C SER A 58 -11.37 5.97 18.77
N GLY A 59 -10.28 5.24 18.51
CA GLY A 59 -10.36 3.86 18.04
C GLY A 59 -10.83 3.71 16.60
N ALA A 60 -11.09 4.81 15.88
CA ALA A 60 -11.35 4.79 14.44
C ALA A 60 -10.14 4.26 13.64
N GLY A 61 -8.95 4.23 14.25
CA GLY A 61 -7.78 3.47 13.81
C GLY A 61 -8.02 1.97 13.54
N PHE A 62 -9.05 1.37 14.15
CA PHE A 62 -9.49 0.00 13.85
C PHE A 62 -10.44 -0.05 12.63
N GLY A 63 -11.12 1.04 12.30
CA GLY A 63 -12.09 1.16 11.21
C GLY A 63 -11.46 1.44 9.85
N VAL A 64 -10.34 0.77 9.57
CA VAL A 64 -9.64 0.85 8.29
C VAL A 64 -10.35 -0.05 7.29
N CYS A 65 -10.77 0.51 6.16
CA CYS A 65 -11.43 -0.24 5.10
C CYS A 65 -10.44 -0.65 4.01
N ALA A 66 -10.51 -1.90 3.56
CA ALA A 66 -9.81 -2.31 2.35
C ALA A 66 -10.64 -1.90 1.12
N ALA A 67 -10.06 -1.08 0.25
CA ALA A 67 -10.65 -0.70 -1.01
C ALA A 67 -10.00 -1.48 -2.16
N ILE A 68 -10.83 -2.14 -2.95
CA ILE A 68 -10.43 -2.86 -4.17
C ILE A 68 -10.93 -2.07 -5.39
N GLY A 69 -10.18 -2.10 -6.48
CA GLY A 69 -10.64 -1.46 -7.72
C GLY A 69 -11.72 -2.29 -8.41
N GLY A 70 -12.45 -1.66 -9.33
CA GLY A 70 -13.52 -2.28 -10.09
C GLY A 70 -13.09 -3.61 -10.72
N ASN A 71 -13.97 -4.61 -10.67
CA ASN A 71 -13.69 -5.99 -11.08
C ASN A 71 -12.51 -6.65 -10.33
N ASP A 72 -12.29 -6.27 -9.08
CA ASP A 72 -11.18 -6.72 -8.24
C ASP A 72 -9.78 -6.40 -8.84
N GLN A 73 -9.68 -5.37 -9.68
CA GLN A 73 -8.44 -4.98 -10.35
C GLN A 73 -7.84 -3.71 -9.76
N MET A 74 -6.61 -3.82 -9.25
CA MET A 74 -5.82 -2.71 -8.73
C MET A 74 -4.38 -2.84 -9.25
N PRO A 75 -4.11 -2.38 -10.49
CA PRO A 75 -2.76 -2.37 -11.03
C PRO A 75 -1.90 -1.27 -10.39
N LEU A 76 -0.58 -1.39 -10.53
CA LEU A 76 0.38 -0.42 -10.00
C LEU A 76 0.07 1.03 -10.42
N ALA A 77 -0.31 1.25 -11.68
CA ALA A 77 -0.62 2.58 -12.20
C ALA A 77 -1.81 3.23 -11.48
N THR A 78 -2.87 2.47 -11.19
CA THR A 78 -4.04 2.96 -10.44
C THR A 78 -3.64 3.34 -9.02
N LEU A 79 -2.83 2.51 -8.36
CA LEU A 79 -2.33 2.77 -7.01
C LEU A 79 -1.55 4.09 -6.94
N HIS A 80 -0.65 4.35 -7.89
CA HIS A 80 0.05 5.64 -7.99
C HIS A 80 -0.90 6.81 -8.26
N ALA A 81 -1.88 6.63 -9.15
CA ALA A 81 -2.82 7.68 -9.50
C ALA A 81 -3.73 8.07 -8.32
N VAL A 82 -4.16 7.10 -7.50
CA VAL A 82 -4.95 7.36 -6.29
C VAL A 82 -4.14 8.17 -5.28
N VAL A 83 -2.89 7.79 -5.02
CA VAL A 83 -2.00 8.49 -4.09
C VAL A 83 -1.73 9.93 -4.57
N ALA A 84 -1.46 10.12 -5.86
CA ALA A 84 -1.27 11.44 -6.43
C ALA A 84 -2.54 12.31 -6.29
N ALA A 85 -3.72 11.77 -6.62
CA ALA A 85 -4.98 12.48 -6.48
C ALA A 85 -5.33 12.77 -5.00
N ALA A 86 -4.99 11.88 -4.07
CA ALA A 86 -5.15 12.13 -2.65
C ALA A 86 -4.31 13.33 -2.19
N ALA A 87 -3.05 13.40 -2.63
CA ALA A 87 -2.18 14.54 -2.35
C ALA A 87 -2.72 15.85 -2.94
N GLU A 88 -3.25 15.84 -4.16
CA GLU A 88 -3.92 17.00 -4.80
C GLU A 88 -5.13 17.50 -3.98
N LEU A 89 -5.87 16.60 -3.33
CA LEU A 89 -6.99 16.92 -2.45
C LEU A 89 -6.55 17.33 -1.02
N GLY A 90 -5.25 17.39 -0.76
CA GLY A 90 -4.69 17.67 0.57
C GLY A 90 -4.96 16.58 1.58
N GLN A 91 -5.09 15.32 1.14
CA GLN A 91 -5.25 14.15 2.00
C GLN A 91 -3.90 13.48 2.24
N HIS A 92 -3.76 12.79 3.38
CA HIS A 92 -2.56 12.02 3.66
C HIS A 92 -2.57 10.73 2.85
N SER A 93 -1.44 10.35 2.26
CA SER A 93 -1.32 9.13 1.48
C SER A 93 0.10 8.60 1.45
N GLY A 94 0.24 7.32 1.13
CA GLY A 94 1.55 6.68 0.99
C GLY A 94 1.51 5.37 0.23
N ILE A 95 2.65 5.00 -0.35
CA ILE A 95 2.86 3.74 -1.05
C ILE A 95 3.79 2.86 -0.22
N VAL A 96 3.37 1.62 -0.03
CA VAL A 96 4.12 0.60 0.70
C VAL A 96 4.92 -0.22 -0.29
N TYR A 97 6.23 -0.25 -0.07
CA TYR A 97 7.15 -1.07 -0.84
C TYR A 97 7.61 -2.26 -0.01
N ASP A 98 7.43 -3.47 -0.53
CA ASP A 98 8.10 -4.66 -0.02
C ASP A 98 9.49 -4.73 -0.65
N PRO A 99 10.57 -4.56 0.14
CA PRO A 99 11.93 -4.65 -0.39
C PRO A 99 12.29 -6.07 -0.83
N THR A 100 11.57 -7.10 -0.39
CA THR A 100 11.91 -8.51 -0.56
C THR A 100 10.83 -9.29 -1.30
N TYR A 101 10.12 -8.63 -2.22
CA TYR A 101 9.01 -9.27 -2.91
C TYR A 101 9.49 -10.42 -3.82
N PRO A 102 8.91 -11.62 -3.70
CA PRO A 102 9.38 -12.79 -4.44
C PRO A 102 8.86 -12.80 -5.88
N HIS A 103 9.77 -13.01 -6.81
CA HIS A 103 9.53 -13.13 -8.25
C HIS A 103 10.12 -14.45 -8.77
N LEU A 104 9.23 -15.37 -9.18
CA LEU A 104 9.59 -16.66 -9.75
C LEU A 104 9.96 -16.48 -11.22
N VAL A 105 11.12 -17.01 -11.60
CA VAL A 105 11.63 -16.94 -12.98
C VAL A 105 12.20 -18.29 -13.38
N ASP A 106 11.97 -18.68 -14.62
CA ASP A 106 12.56 -19.89 -15.20
C ASP A 106 14.08 -19.73 -15.41
N GLU A 107 14.73 -20.84 -15.70
CA GLU A 107 16.19 -20.92 -15.86
C GLU A 107 16.69 -20.13 -17.08
N GLU A 108 15.90 -20.06 -18.16
CA GLU A 108 16.26 -19.35 -19.39
C GLU A 108 16.20 -17.82 -19.19
N THR A 109 15.17 -17.36 -18.48
CA THR A 109 14.96 -15.94 -18.18
C THR A 109 15.91 -15.42 -17.12
N PHE A 110 16.34 -16.24 -16.16
CA PHE A 110 17.17 -15.79 -15.04
C PHE A 110 18.46 -15.08 -15.49
N GLY A 111 19.13 -15.62 -16.51
CA GLY A 111 20.37 -15.03 -17.07
C GLY A 111 20.17 -13.70 -17.81
N LEU A 112 18.93 -13.32 -18.13
CA LEU A 112 18.58 -12.09 -18.83
C LEU A 112 18.19 -10.95 -17.88
N LEU A 113 18.02 -11.24 -16.59
CA LEU A 113 17.62 -10.26 -15.61
C LEU A 113 18.80 -9.39 -15.19
N ASP A 114 18.54 -8.10 -14.98
CA ASP A 114 19.48 -7.15 -14.39
C ASP A 114 19.67 -7.44 -12.89
N PRO A 115 20.84 -7.95 -12.45
CA PRO A 115 21.06 -8.31 -11.06
C PRO A 115 21.06 -7.10 -10.11
N SER A 116 21.27 -5.88 -10.62
CA SER A 116 21.24 -4.67 -9.80
C SER A 116 19.85 -4.36 -9.23
N ARG A 117 18.81 -5.00 -9.78
CA ARG A 117 17.43 -4.90 -9.29
C ARG A 117 17.12 -5.88 -8.16
N PHE A 118 18.01 -6.83 -7.88
CA PHE A 118 17.81 -7.77 -6.81
C PHE A 118 18.18 -7.15 -5.47
N THR A 119 17.29 -7.29 -4.49
CA THR A 119 17.47 -6.78 -3.13
C THR A 119 18.06 -7.82 -2.18
N MET A 120 18.07 -9.08 -2.61
CA MET A 120 18.68 -10.21 -1.91
C MET A 120 19.27 -11.18 -2.94
N GLU A 121 20.12 -12.08 -2.47
CA GLU A 121 20.64 -13.17 -3.29
C GLU A 121 19.49 -14.05 -3.83
N ALA A 122 19.54 -14.35 -5.13
CA ALA A 122 18.58 -15.22 -5.77
C ALA A 122 18.73 -16.67 -5.27
N LYS A 123 17.61 -17.37 -5.12
CA LYS A 123 17.59 -18.75 -4.62
C LYS A 123 17.15 -19.70 -5.71
N ARG A 124 17.95 -20.73 -5.99
CA ARG A 124 17.56 -21.80 -6.93
C ARG A 124 16.41 -22.62 -6.34
N VAL A 125 15.41 -22.91 -7.14
CA VAL A 125 14.25 -23.74 -6.80
C VAL A 125 13.98 -24.75 -7.91
N ALA A 126 13.09 -25.71 -7.67
CA ALA A 126 12.65 -26.63 -8.72
C ALA A 126 12.02 -25.82 -9.87
N GLY A 127 12.59 -25.93 -11.07
CA GLY A 127 12.10 -25.24 -12.27
C GLY A 127 12.62 -23.82 -12.49
N GLY A 128 13.56 -23.31 -11.67
CA GLY A 128 14.18 -22.01 -11.92
C GLY A 128 14.76 -21.34 -10.68
N TYR A 129 14.49 -20.05 -10.53
CA TYR A 129 14.99 -19.22 -9.44
C TYR A 129 13.87 -18.37 -8.81
N VAL A 130 14.00 -18.11 -7.51
CA VAL A 130 13.30 -17.04 -6.82
C VAL A 130 14.25 -15.86 -6.74
N THR A 131 13.86 -14.76 -7.37
CA THR A 131 14.52 -13.45 -7.23
C THR A 131 13.73 -12.59 -6.27
N PHE A 132 14.40 -11.66 -5.59
CA PHE A 132 13.79 -10.74 -4.64
C PHE A 132 14.01 -9.33 -5.13
N ARG A 133 12.95 -8.55 -5.25
CA ARG A 133 13.03 -7.17 -5.75
C ARG A 133 12.12 -6.25 -4.96
N ARG A 134 12.44 -4.97 -4.96
CA ARG A 134 11.59 -3.94 -4.36
C ARG A 134 10.34 -3.76 -5.22
N GLU A 135 9.16 -3.99 -4.63
CA GLU A 135 7.87 -3.82 -5.31
C GLU A 135 6.92 -2.99 -4.47
N ALA A 136 6.19 -2.08 -5.12
CA ALA A 136 5.02 -1.48 -4.48
C ALA A 136 3.92 -2.53 -4.41
N THR A 137 3.39 -2.78 -3.22
CA THR A 137 2.40 -3.84 -2.96
C THR A 137 1.05 -3.31 -2.48
N ALA A 138 1.08 -2.14 -1.83
CA ALA A 138 -0.10 -1.52 -1.24
C ALA A 138 0.04 0.00 -1.21
N ALA A 139 -1.09 0.68 -1.02
CA ALA A 139 -1.16 2.09 -0.65
C ALA A 139 -2.15 2.29 0.48
N TRP A 140 -2.05 3.45 1.11
CA TRP A 140 -3.04 3.94 2.05
C TRP A 140 -3.38 5.39 1.73
N VAL A 141 -4.62 5.77 2.03
CA VAL A 141 -5.08 7.16 2.00
C VAL A 141 -5.90 7.41 3.27
N LEU A 142 -5.57 8.49 3.98
CA LEU A 142 -6.22 8.93 5.21
C LEU A 142 -6.67 10.38 5.06
N GLY A 143 -7.91 10.66 5.47
CA GLY A 143 -8.40 12.03 5.53
C GLY A 143 -9.91 12.13 5.58
N ASP A 144 -10.44 13.27 5.13
CA ASP A 144 -11.86 13.60 5.18
C ASP A 144 -12.69 12.67 4.27
N LYS A 145 -13.67 11.98 4.85
CA LYS A 145 -14.51 10.99 4.17
C LYS A 145 -15.20 11.51 2.91
N GLU A 146 -15.68 12.76 2.91
CA GLU A 146 -16.35 13.33 1.74
C GLU A 146 -15.37 13.50 0.57
N LYS A 147 -14.16 14.01 0.87
CA LYS A 147 -13.08 14.11 -0.13
C LYS A 147 -12.61 12.74 -0.61
N LEU A 148 -12.51 11.76 0.28
CA LEU A 148 -12.13 10.40 -0.10
C LEU A 148 -13.18 9.73 -0.98
N SER A 149 -14.47 10.03 -0.79
CA SER A 149 -15.53 9.51 -1.66
C SER A 149 -15.36 9.92 -3.13
N VAL A 150 -14.73 11.07 -3.40
CA VAL A 150 -14.38 11.51 -4.75
C VAL A 150 -13.33 10.59 -5.37
N LEU A 151 -12.33 10.17 -4.59
CA LEU A 151 -11.31 9.22 -5.05
C LEU A 151 -11.93 7.87 -5.36
N LEU A 152 -12.81 7.36 -4.48
CA LEU A 152 -13.48 6.10 -4.71
C LEU A 152 -14.25 6.10 -6.03
N ARG A 153 -15.03 7.15 -6.30
CA ARG A 153 -15.78 7.27 -7.56
C ARG A 153 -14.87 7.44 -8.77
N ARG A 154 -13.80 8.25 -8.65
CA ARG A 154 -12.88 8.55 -9.76
C ARG A 154 -12.13 7.31 -10.23
N PHE A 155 -11.77 6.42 -9.30
CA PHE A 155 -10.96 5.24 -9.57
C PHE A 155 -11.74 3.93 -9.50
N ASP A 156 -13.08 4.01 -9.44
CA ASP A 156 -13.98 2.86 -9.32
C ASP A 156 -13.59 1.93 -8.17
N LEU A 157 -13.34 2.49 -6.99
CA LEU A 157 -12.95 1.75 -5.80
C LEU A 157 -14.19 1.39 -4.98
N VAL A 158 -14.26 0.13 -4.55
CA VAL A 158 -15.33 -0.39 -3.70
C VAL A 158 -14.78 -0.60 -2.29
N PRO A 159 -15.32 0.12 -1.28
CA PRO A 159 -15.05 -0.16 0.13
C PRO A 159 -15.54 -1.56 0.50
N ASN A 160 -14.72 -2.32 1.21
CA ASN A 160 -15.07 -3.60 1.79
C ASN A 160 -15.06 -3.46 3.31
N ASP A 161 -16.22 -3.08 3.86
CA ASP A 161 -16.48 -2.83 5.28
C ASP A 161 -17.00 -4.11 5.98
#